data_AF-A0A8H6Q8W6-F1
#
_entry.id   AF-A0A8H6Q8W6-F1
#
_cell.length_a   1.000
_cell.length_b   1.000
_cell.length_c   1.000
_cell.angle_alpha   90.00
_cell.angle_beta   90.00
_cell.angle_gamma   90.00
#
_symmetry.space_group_name_H-M   'P 1'
#
loop_
_entity.id
_entity.type
_entity.pdbx_description
1 polymer ?
#
loop_
_entity_poly.entity_id
_entity_poly.type
_entity_poly.pdbx_seq_one_letter_code
_entity_poly.pdbx_strand_id
1 'polypeptide(L)'
;MMALTHDDYTVAWICALPLEMAAASVMLDKTHNPLPKPSTDPNAYVLGELNSHYVVIACLPDGIYGTISASTVMAHMVSTFPRVQFGLMMGIGGGVPSTSNDIRLGDVVVSKPVGRYSGVIQYDYGKAVQGGQFEPTGTLNKPPQSLLTHVAHLESRQMIRREDVISTIVQDILDRNPDMKDRFSPQNQQSDYLFRSSYRHADPKGNCEKCDKDQLVSRMARTTNTPHIHYGLIASGDQVMKDSEARDRLAQQHGILCFEMEAAGLMDGLPTLVIRGICDYCNSHKQKEWQGYAALTAAAYAKWLLSAMPVSRMNQGLTKDNSRMGHYMVPLGRNPRFVGRQDEITRLEELITTKDGPRKVAVTGLGGVGKTQVALELAYRIRDRDKECSIFWVACTSYEVFEQTYLNIAQALGLHNVKPAEVKEQVKRYFSSQQAGKWLLIFDNADDMDMWLSDDRPGPALEDFLPQSEQGRILFATRNRKLAVELTSSNIIPIPDVDEDTALKILDRSLVDKGLLQDHLTAVAVLEKLAFLPLAITQASAYINKNGLTCPPTLRFSKNRNQR
;
A
#
# COMPACT_ATOMS: atom_id res chain seq x y z
N MET A 1 21.88 20.58 -9.16
CA MET A 1 21.30 19.27 -8.80
C MET A 1 20.60 19.44 -7.46
N MET A 2 19.32 19.05 -7.34
CA MET A 2 18.68 19.01 -6.02
C MET A 2 19.38 17.96 -5.15
N ALA A 3 19.54 18.26 -3.86
CA ALA A 3 20.12 17.30 -2.92
C ALA A 3 19.10 16.19 -2.64
N LEU A 4 19.53 14.93 -2.76
CA LEU A 4 18.73 13.76 -2.42
C LEU A 4 18.54 13.68 -0.89
N THR A 5 17.40 13.17 -0.48
CA THR A 5 16.98 12.98 0.91
C THR A 5 16.48 11.55 1.11
N HIS A 6 16.27 11.14 2.36
CA HIS A 6 15.76 9.79 2.65
C HIS A 6 14.38 9.53 2.04
N ASP A 7 13.56 10.58 1.88
CA ASP A 7 12.22 10.51 1.30
C ASP A 7 12.22 10.21 -0.20
N ASP A 8 13.35 10.35 -0.88
CA ASP A 8 13.42 10.08 -2.32
C ASP A 8 13.48 8.57 -2.62
N TYR A 9 13.88 7.74 -1.64
CA TYR A 9 14.07 6.30 -1.83
C TYR A 9 12.77 5.53 -1.57
N THR A 10 12.37 4.73 -2.56
CA THR A 10 11.06 4.06 -2.57
C THR A 10 11.15 2.54 -2.65
N VAL A 11 12.33 2.01 -2.96
CA VAL A 11 12.58 0.57 -3.06
C VAL A 11 13.64 0.16 -2.05
N ALA A 12 13.29 -0.76 -1.16
CA ALA A 12 14.26 -1.42 -0.29
C ALA A 12 14.81 -2.68 -0.97
N TRP A 13 16.11 -2.91 -0.88
CA TRP A 13 16.77 -4.11 -1.37
C TRP A 13 17.65 -4.67 -0.25
N ILE A 14 17.24 -5.79 0.33
CA ILE A 14 17.90 -6.37 1.51
C ILE A 14 18.61 -7.67 1.10
N CYS A 15 19.89 -7.76 1.48
CA CYS A 15 20.78 -8.88 1.21
C CYS A 15 21.28 -9.49 2.53
N ALA A 16 21.50 -10.80 2.58
CA ALA A 16 22.05 -11.49 3.75
C ALA A 16 23.58 -11.50 3.77
N LEU A 17 24.22 -11.55 2.60
CA LEU A 17 25.67 -11.73 2.47
C LEU A 17 26.34 -10.58 1.70
N PRO A 18 27.63 -10.28 1.99
CA PRO A 18 28.38 -9.26 1.25
C PRO A 18 28.45 -9.50 -0.27
N LEU A 19 28.51 -10.77 -0.70
CA LEU A 19 28.51 -11.12 -2.13
C LEU A 19 27.18 -10.78 -2.81
N GLU A 20 26.07 -10.87 -2.08
CA GLU A 20 24.74 -10.54 -2.58
C GLU A 20 24.59 -9.03 -2.67
N MET A 21 25.06 -8.29 -1.66
CA MET A 21 25.12 -6.83 -1.72
C MET A 21 26.02 -6.34 -2.88
N ALA A 22 27.14 -7.02 -3.16
CA ALA A 22 27.99 -6.69 -4.30
C ALA A 22 27.25 -6.89 -5.63
N ALA A 23 26.56 -8.03 -5.79
CA ALA A 23 25.71 -8.30 -6.95
C ALA A 23 24.56 -7.30 -7.10
N ALA A 24 23.94 -6.87 -6.00
CA ALA A 24 22.88 -5.86 -6.01
C ALA A 24 23.42 -4.46 -6.37
N SER A 25 24.55 -4.06 -5.77
CA SER A 25 25.12 -2.71 -5.94
C SER A 25 25.57 -2.46 -7.37
N VAL A 26 26.12 -3.47 -8.06
CA VAL A 26 26.56 -3.35 -9.46
C VAL A 26 25.38 -3.25 -10.45
N MET A 27 24.15 -3.59 -10.03
CA MET A 27 22.96 -3.45 -10.87
C MET A 27 22.44 -2.02 -10.95
N LEU A 28 22.86 -1.13 -10.04
CA LEU A 28 22.49 0.28 -10.04
C LEU A 28 23.03 0.97 -11.30
N ASP A 29 22.22 1.80 -11.92
CA ASP A 29 22.66 2.64 -13.04
C ASP A 29 23.49 3.83 -12.53
N LYS A 30 23.22 4.27 -11.30
CA LYS A 30 23.97 5.34 -10.62
C LYS A 30 24.01 5.11 -9.11
N THR A 31 25.19 5.26 -8.53
CA THR A 31 25.36 5.31 -7.06
C THR A 31 25.23 6.74 -6.55
N HIS A 32 24.50 6.93 -5.47
CA HIS A 32 24.30 8.21 -4.78
C HIS A 32 25.25 8.35 -3.60
N ASN A 33 25.54 9.60 -3.22
CA ASN A 33 26.32 9.86 -2.02
C ASN A 33 25.56 9.38 -0.77
N PRO A 34 26.27 8.88 0.26
CA PRO A 34 25.66 8.53 1.53
C PRO A 34 24.91 9.71 2.14
N LEU A 35 23.78 9.42 2.80
CA LEU A 35 23.00 10.40 3.55
C LEU A 35 23.31 10.29 5.06
N PRO A 36 23.20 11.40 5.82
CA PRO A 36 23.40 11.37 7.27
C PRO A 36 22.28 10.55 7.93
N LYS A 37 22.64 9.49 8.64
CA LYS A 37 21.69 8.61 9.34
C LYS A 37 21.59 8.93 10.84
N PRO A 38 20.44 8.65 11.49
CA PRO A 38 20.33 8.72 12.94
C PRO A 38 21.36 7.85 13.65
N SER A 39 21.86 8.27 14.81
CA SER A 39 22.79 7.47 15.63
C SER A 39 22.17 6.16 16.14
N THR A 40 20.84 6.07 16.12
CA THR A 40 20.06 4.89 16.50
C THR A 40 19.93 3.86 15.38
N ASP A 41 20.33 4.18 14.16
CA ASP A 41 20.34 3.25 13.03
C ASP A 41 21.76 2.68 12.83
N PRO A 42 22.01 1.40 13.15
CA PRO A 42 23.33 0.80 12.99
C PRO A 42 23.63 0.39 11.54
N ASN A 43 22.65 0.36 10.64
CA ASN A 43 22.81 -0.19 9.29
C ASN A 43 23.79 0.63 8.44
N ALA A 44 24.40 -0.06 7.47
CA ALA A 44 25.14 0.56 6.36
C ALA A 44 24.30 0.45 5.09
N TYR A 45 24.19 1.56 4.36
CA TYR A 45 23.37 1.64 3.15
C TYR A 45 24.20 1.97 1.92
N VAL A 46 23.90 1.29 0.82
CA VAL A 46 24.26 1.74 -0.53
C VAL A 46 23.02 2.35 -1.14
N LEU A 47 23.16 3.58 -1.62
CA LEU A 47 22.06 4.35 -2.20
C LEU A 47 22.28 4.50 -3.70
N GLY A 48 21.22 4.38 -4.50
CA GLY A 48 21.35 4.59 -5.92
C GLY A 48 20.06 4.65 -6.70
N GLU A 49 20.20 4.66 -8.02
CA GLU A 49 19.12 4.66 -8.99
C GLU A 49 19.24 3.42 -9.89
N LEU A 50 18.11 2.75 -10.15
CA LEU A 50 17.99 1.65 -11.10
C LEU A 50 16.71 1.83 -11.90
N ASN A 51 16.85 2.00 -13.21
CA ASN A 51 15.76 2.29 -14.14
C ASN A 51 14.79 3.34 -13.58
N SER A 52 15.35 4.48 -13.16
CA SER A 52 14.61 5.60 -12.58
C SER A 52 13.97 5.38 -11.20
N HIS A 53 14.05 4.19 -10.61
CA HIS A 53 13.69 3.91 -9.22
C HIS A 53 14.86 4.24 -8.30
N TYR A 54 14.60 4.91 -7.16
CA TYR A 54 15.62 5.12 -6.14
C TYR A 54 15.59 4.00 -5.11
N VAL A 55 16.73 3.32 -5.00
CA VAL A 55 16.89 2.08 -4.26
C VAL A 55 17.82 2.31 -3.07
N VAL A 56 17.39 1.84 -1.90
CA VAL A 56 18.23 1.70 -0.71
C VAL A 56 18.59 0.23 -0.53
N ILE A 57 19.88 -0.07 -0.58
CA ILE A 57 20.41 -1.43 -0.39
C ILE A 57 21.01 -1.54 1.01
N ALA A 58 20.64 -2.57 1.78
CA ALA A 58 21.32 -2.94 3.02
C ALA A 58 21.72 -4.41 3.02
N CYS A 59 22.77 -4.71 3.78
CA CYS A 59 23.24 -6.05 4.06
C CYS A 59 23.02 -6.32 5.55
N LEU A 60 22.73 -7.57 5.88
CA LEU A 60 22.77 -8.01 7.26
C LEU A 60 24.19 -7.85 7.85
N PRO A 61 24.33 -7.67 9.18
CA PRO A 61 25.64 -7.56 9.81
C PRO A 61 26.51 -8.79 9.50
N ASP A 62 27.78 -8.56 9.21
CA ASP A 62 28.67 -9.65 8.79
C ASP A 62 28.77 -10.75 9.87
N GLY A 63 28.61 -12.00 9.44
CA GLY A 63 28.54 -13.16 10.32
C GLY A 63 27.21 -13.37 11.06
N ILE A 64 26.22 -12.49 10.90
CA ILE A 64 24.89 -12.59 11.51
C ILE A 64 23.84 -12.72 10.41
N TYR A 65 23.05 -13.79 10.45
CA TYR A 65 22.00 -14.10 9.48
C TYR A 65 20.77 -14.68 10.19
N GLY A 66 19.72 -14.99 9.43
CA GLY A 66 18.46 -15.47 9.98
C GLY A 66 17.38 -14.38 10.05
N THR A 67 16.17 -14.82 10.39
CA THR A 67 14.94 -14.02 10.32
C THR A 67 15.00 -12.79 11.22
N ILE A 68 15.50 -12.94 12.46
CA ILE A 68 15.60 -11.85 13.46
C ILE A 68 16.51 -10.72 12.98
N SER A 69 17.67 -11.08 12.41
CA SER A 69 18.63 -10.10 11.91
C SER A 69 18.03 -9.33 10.75
N ALA A 70 17.36 -10.04 9.83
CA ALA A 70 16.69 -9.44 8.70
C ALA A 70 15.55 -8.49 9.12
N SER A 71 14.71 -8.87 10.09
CA SER A 71 13.68 -8.00 10.68
C SER A 71 14.28 -6.73 11.29
N THR A 72 15.40 -6.85 11.99
CA THR A 72 16.08 -5.71 12.66
C THR A 72 16.61 -4.72 11.63
N VAL A 73 17.32 -5.20 10.60
CA VAL A 73 17.82 -4.36 9.49
C VAL A 73 16.65 -3.67 8.81
N MET A 74 15.58 -4.41 8.49
CA MET A 74 14.38 -3.87 7.88
C MET A 74 13.73 -2.78 8.75
N ALA A 75 13.59 -2.98 10.06
CA ALA A 75 12.93 -2.04 10.96
C ALA A 75 13.65 -0.70 11.02
N HIS A 76 14.98 -0.72 11.08
CA HIS A 76 15.79 0.50 11.01
C HIS A 76 15.72 1.15 9.62
N MET A 77 15.76 0.36 8.54
CA MET A 77 15.66 0.88 7.18
C MET A 77 14.34 1.61 6.94
N VAL A 78 13.20 1.01 7.27
CA VAL A 78 11.88 1.66 7.04
C VAL A 78 11.67 2.89 7.93
N SER A 79 12.32 2.93 9.09
CA SER A 79 12.34 4.11 9.97
C SER A 79 13.17 5.25 9.37
N THR A 80 14.34 4.94 8.81
CA THR A 80 15.25 5.91 8.19
C THR A 80 14.76 6.38 6.83
N PHE A 81 14.12 5.51 6.04
CA PHE A 81 13.60 5.79 4.69
C PHE A 81 12.07 5.62 4.65
N PRO A 82 11.31 6.62 5.13
CA PRO A 82 9.86 6.49 5.38
C PRO A 82 9.01 6.37 4.10
N ARG A 83 9.60 6.60 2.93
CA ARG A 83 8.93 6.51 1.63
C ARG A 83 9.15 5.19 0.90
N VAL A 84 9.87 4.24 1.51
CA VAL A 84 9.97 2.86 0.99
C VAL A 84 8.57 2.27 0.86
N GLN A 85 8.21 1.84 -0.35
CA GLN A 85 6.89 1.30 -0.69
C GLN A 85 6.87 -0.22 -0.65
N PHE A 86 7.97 -0.84 -1.10
CA PHE A 86 8.14 -2.28 -1.12
C PHE A 86 9.61 -2.67 -1.02
N GLY A 87 9.84 -3.92 -0.62
CA GLY A 87 11.13 -4.56 -0.50
C GLY A 87 11.38 -5.62 -1.57
N LEU A 88 12.66 -5.83 -1.88
CA LEU A 88 13.18 -7.02 -2.52
C LEU A 88 14.08 -7.71 -1.49
N MET A 89 13.69 -8.91 -1.05
CA MET A 89 14.60 -9.80 -0.33
C MET A 89 15.32 -10.63 -1.37
N MET A 90 16.56 -10.27 -1.64
CA MET A 90 17.34 -10.87 -2.72
C MET A 90 18.61 -11.49 -2.16
N GLY A 91 18.92 -12.69 -2.64
CA GLY A 91 20.13 -13.38 -2.27
C GLY A 91 20.22 -14.76 -2.90
N ILE A 92 21.03 -15.61 -2.32
CA ILE A 92 21.15 -17.01 -2.72
C ILE A 92 20.19 -17.89 -1.91
N GLY A 93 19.84 -19.03 -2.48
CA GLY A 93 19.07 -20.07 -1.80
C GLY A 93 19.44 -21.45 -2.35
N GLY A 94 18.98 -22.48 -1.66
CA GLY A 94 19.12 -23.84 -2.15
C GLY A 94 17.87 -24.28 -2.91
N GLY A 95 18.05 -24.88 -4.07
CA GLY A 95 16.98 -25.28 -4.96
C GLY A 95 16.45 -26.68 -4.65
N VAL A 96 15.19 -26.93 -5.04
CA VAL A 96 14.54 -28.23 -4.93
C VAL A 96 14.19 -28.77 -6.32
N PRO A 97 15.09 -29.51 -6.97
CA PRO A 97 14.80 -30.11 -8.27
C PRO A 97 13.70 -31.16 -8.16
N SER A 98 12.81 -31.21 -9.14
CA SER A 98 11.74 -32.20 -9.25
C SER A 98 11.48 -32.56 -10.71
N THR A 99 10.65 -33.57 -10.96
CA THR A 99 10.25 -33.94 -12.32
C THR A 99 9.42 -32.84 -13.00
N SER A 100 8.69 -32.03 -12.24
CA SER A 100 7.91 -30.90 -12.76
C SER A 100 8.73 -29.61 -12.87
N ASN A 101 9.77 -29.46 -12.07
CA ASN A 101 10.64 -28.28 -12.05
C ASN A 101 12.11 -28.72 -12.08
N ASP A 102 12.71 -28.72 -13.27
CA ASP A 102 14.16 -28.93 -13.45
C ASP A 102 14.93 -27.69 -12.98
N ILE A 103 15.02 -27.49 -11.67
CA ILE A 103 15.80 -26.40 -11.04
C ILE A 103 17.28 -26.76 -11.09
N ARG A 104 18.11 -25.82 -11.56
CA ARG A 104 19.56 -25.96 -11.69
C ARG A 104 20.32 -24.84 -10.99
N LEU A 105 21.62 -25.05 -10.77
CA LEU A 105 22.47 -24.02 -10.21
C LEU A 105 22.55 -22.81 -11.16
N GLY A 106 22.48 -21.61 -10.59
CA GLY A 106 22.37 -20.37 -11.33
C GLY A 106 20.95 -20.02 -11.81
N ASP A 107 19.97 -20.92 -11.68
CA ASP A 107 18.55 -20.56 -11.89
C ASP A 107 18.07 -19.59 -10.81
N VAL A 108 16.94 -18.93 -11.07
CA VAL A 108 16.30 -18.00 -10.14
C VAL A 108 14.94 -18.55 -9.72
N VAL A 109 14.67 -18.56 -8.41
CA VAL A 109 13.34 -18.83 -7.84
C VAL A 109 12.76 -17.53 -7.30
N VAL A 110 11.53 -17.21 -7.71
CA VAL A 110 10.81 -16.00 -7.31
C VAL A 110 9.55 -16.40 -6.54
N SER A 111 9.36 -15.82 -5.36
CA SER A 111 8.20 -16.12 -4.51
C SER A 111 6.90 -15.75 -5.21
N LYS A 112 5.97 -16.71 -5.37
CA LYS A 112 4.64 -16.51 -5.96
C LYS A 112 3.59 -17.19 -5.09
N PRO A 113 2.45 -16.55 -4.80
CA PRO A 113 1.34 -17.21 -4.11
C PRO A 113 0.88 -18.47 -4.87
N VAL A 114 0.81 -19.61 -4.17
CA VAL A 114 0.40 -20.91 -4.74
C VAL A 114 -0.48 -21.64 -3.73
N GLY A 115 -1.67 -22.07 -4.18
CA GLY A 115 -2.63 -22.79 -3.34
C GLY A 115 -3.01 -21.97 -2.10
N ARG A 116 -2.72 -22.51 -0.91
CA ARG A 116 -2.98 -21.86 0.39
C ARG A 116 -1.85 -20.94 0.88
N TYR A 117 -0.75 -20.84 0.15
CA TYR A 117 0.45 -20.12 0.59
C TYR A 117 0.61 -18.78 -0.12
N SER A 118 1.08 -17.78 0.63
CA SER A 118 1.29 -16.40 0.18
C SER A 118 2.56 -16.21 -0.69
N GLY A 119 3.33 -17.27 -0.93
CA GLY A 119 4.57 -17.27 -1.71
C GLY A 119 5.83 -17.53 -0.87
N VAL A 120 5.74 -17.30 0.44
CA VAL A 120 6.75 -17.72 1.44
C VAL A 120 6.06 -18.51 2.54
N ILE A 121 6.71 -19.56 3.03
CA ILE A 121 6.30 -20.32 4.22
C ILE A 121 7.43 -20.29 5.24
N GLN A 122 7.13 -19.95 6.49
CA GLN A 122 8.07 -20.18 7.58
C GLN A 122 7.95 -21.63 8.05
N TYR A 123 8.84 -22.50 7.57
CA TYR A 123 8.65 -23.96 7.70
C TYR A 123 9.01 -24.50 9.08
N ASP A 124 9.71 -23.71 9.89
CA ASP A 124 10.15 -24.03 11.26
C ASP A 124 9.39 -23.24 12.34
N TYR A 125 8.31 -22.55 11.97
CA TYR A 125 7.41 -21.85 12.90
C TYR A 125 6.04 -22.51 12.99
N GLY A 126 5.70 -23.01 14.18
CA GLY A 126 4.66 -24.02 14.30
C GLY A 126 4.70 -24.81 15.60
N LYS A 127 3.86 -25.84 15.64
CA LYS A 127 3.74 -26.74 16.80
C LYS A 127 4.49 -28.03 16.52
N ALA A 128 5.34 -28.44 17.45
CA ALA A 128 5.82 -29.82 17.51
C ALA A 128 4.67 -30.72 17.98
N VAL A 129 4.38 -31.78 17.23
CA VAL A 129 3.34 -32.77 17.56
C VAL A 129 3.98 -34.15 17.79
N GLN A 130 3.19 -35.11 18.29
CA GLN A 130 3.68 -36.46 18.60
C GLN A 130 4.37 -37.11 17.39
N GLY A 131 5.43 -37.87 17.65
CA GLY A 131 6.20 -38.56 16.61
C GLY A 131 7.19 -37.68 15.84
N GLY A 132 7.54 -36.50 16.36
CA GLY A 132 8.52 -35.60 15.73
C GLY A 132 8.00 -34.89 14.48
N GLN A 133 6.68 -34.91 14.26
CA GLN A 133 6.04 -34.14 13.21
C GLN A 133 5.93 -32.67 13.61
N PHE A 134 5.95 -31.79 12.62
CA PHE A 134 5.84 -30.35 12.81
C PHE A 134 4.65 -29.82 12.01
N GLU A 135 3.78 -29.05 12.67
CA GLU A 135 2.63 -28.42 12.05
C GLU A 135 2.90 -26.91 11.95
N PRO A 136 3.14 -26.37 10.73
CA PRO A 136 3.30 -24.94 10.54
C PRO A 136 2.04 -24.19 11.00
N THR A 137 2.22 -23.15 11.82
CA THR A 137 1.09 -22.32 12.30
C THR A 137 1.25 -20.89 11.84
N GLY A 138 0.24 -20.37 11.14
CA GLY A 138 0.25 -19.00 10.62
C GLY A 138 0.54 -18.90 9.13
N THR A 139 0.36 -17.71 8.60
CA THR A 139 0.60 -17.38 7.19
C THR A 139 1.28 -16.02 7.13
N LEU A 140 2.36 -15.94 6.36
CA LEU A 140 3.01 -14.66 6.07
C LEU A 140 2.19 -13.86 5.05
N ASN A 141 2.37 -12.55 5.05
CA ASN A 141 1.84 -11.68 4.00
C ASN A 141 2.34 -12.09 2.60
N LYS A 142 1.53 -11.79 1.59
CA LYS A 142 1.89 -12.01 0.18
C LYS A 142 2.64 -10.81 -0.38
N PRO A 143 3.47 -10.99 -1.43
CA PRO A 143 4.07 -9.88 -2.14
C PRO A 143 3.01 -8.87 -2.62
N PRO A 144 3.33 -7.56 -2.65
CA PRO A 144 2.40 -6.54 -3.09
C PRO A 144 1.87 -6.79 -4.51
N GLN A 145 0.61 -6.41 -4.76
CA GLN A 145 -0.07 -6.62 -6.04
C GLN A 145 0.69 -5.98 -7.22
N SER A 146 1.35 -4.84 -6.99
CA SER A 146 2.19 -4.18 -7.99
C SER A 146 3.32 -5.11 -8.46
N LEU A 147 4.06 -5.73 -7.54
CA LEU A 147 5.12 -6.70 -7.88
C LEU A 147 4.54 -7.93 -8.58
N LEU A 148 3.45 -8.50 -8.06
CA LEU A 148 2.83 -9.71 -8.64
C LEU A 148 2.32 -9.49 -10.07
N THR A 149 1.77 -8.30 -10.36
CA THR A 149 1.30 -7.96 -11.71
C THR A 149 2.46 -7.89 -12.71
N HIS A 150 3.61 -7.33 -12.29
CA HIS A 150 4.79 -7.25 -13.14
C HIS A 150 5.49 -8.60 -13.27
N VAL A 151 5.51 -9.42 -12.22
CA VAL A 151 5.95 -10.83 -12.32
C VAL A 151 5.14 -11.57 -13.38
N ALA A 152 3.80 -11.45 -13.37
CA ALA A 152 2.95 -12.08 -14.39
C ALA A 152 3.22 -11.55 -15.80
N HIS A 153 3.53 -10.25 -15.94
CA HIS A 153 3.92 -9.65 -17.22
C HIS A 153 5.28 -10.17 -17.73
N LEU A 154 6.27 -10.37 -16.86
CA LEU A 154 7.55 -10.95 -17.26
C LEU A 154 7.43 -12.44 -17.60
N GLU A 155 6.65 -13.18 -16.82
CA GLU A 155 6.34 -14.58 -17.06
C GLU A 155 5.67 -14.77 -18.44
N SER A 156 4.73 -13.90 -18.81
CA SER A 156 4.09 -13.96 -20.14
C SER A 156 5.06 -13.67 -21.29
N ARG A 157 6.00 -12.72 -21.12
CA ARG A 157 7.04 -12.45 -22.12
C ARG A 157 7.91 -13.67 -22.39
N GLN A 158 8.30 -14.40 -21.33
CA GLN A 158 9.10 -15.62 -21.44
C GLN A 158 8.34 -16.76 -22.13
N MET A 159 7.01 -16.80 -22.03
CA MET A 159 6.17 -17.76 -22.76
C MET A 159 6.10 -17.46 -24.27
N ILE A 160 6.12 -16.19 -24.66
CA ILE A 160 6.06 -15.77 -26.08
C ILE A 160 7.41 -16.02 -26.75
N ARG A 161 8.47 -15.52 -26.13
CA ARG A 161 9.83 -15.66 -26.61
C ARG A 161 10.73 -15.83 -25.41
N ARG A 162 11.47 -16.94 -25.42
CA ARG A 162 12.52 -17.16 -24.43
C ARG A 162 13.63 -16.16 -24.68
N GLU A 163 13.59 -15.06 -23.93
CA GLU A 163 14.60 -14.00 -24.00
C GLU A 163 15.71 -14.34 -23.01
N ASP A 164 16.97 -14.35 -23.47
CA ASP A 164 18.15 -14.60 -22.64
C ASP A 164 18.53 -13.37 -21.77
N VAL A 165 17.54 -12.61 -21.30
CA VAL A 165 17.71 -11.31 -20.63
C VAL A 165 18.66 -11.41 -19.44
N ILE A 166 18.50 -12.45 -18.62
CA ILE A 166 19.35 -12.66 -17.43
C ILE A 166 20.81 -12.83 -17.85
N SER A 167 21.08 -13.70 -18.84
CA SER A 167 22.45 -13.90 -19.35
C SER A 167 23.00 -12.64 -20.01
N THR A 168 22.18 -11.87 -20.73
CA THR A 168 22.59 -10.58 -21.32
C THR A 168 22.98 -9.57 -20.25
N ILE A 169 22.17 -9.40 -19.20
CA ILE A 169 22.47 -8.49 -18.09
C ILE A 169 23.74 -8.94 -17.36
N VAL A 170 23.87 -10.24 -17.06
CA VAL A 170 25.05 -10.79 -16.39
C VAL A 170 26.32 -10.54 -17.21
N GLN A 171 26.29 -10.84 -18.51
CA GLN A 171 27.45 -10.65 -19.39
C GLN A 171 27.86 -9.18 -19.46
N ASP A 172 26.90 -8.27 -19.64
CA ASP A 172 27.14 -6.83 -19.67
C ASP A 172 27.78 -6.31 -18.37
N ILE A 173 27.27 -6.76 -17.21
CA ILE A 173 27.83 -6.41 -15.91
C ILE A 173 29.26 -6.93 -15.75
N LEU A 174 29.51 -8.19 -16.11
CA LEU A 174 30.84 -8.80 -15.99
C LEU A 174 31.86 -8.14 -16.92
N ASP A 175 31.44 -7.71 -18.12
CA ASP A 175 32.33 -7.02 -19.05
C ASP A 175 32.69 -5.60 -18.59
N ARG A 176 31.75 -4.90 -17.92
CA ARG A 176 32.02 -3.60 -17.30
C ARG A 176 32.82 -3.69 -15.99
N ASN A 177 32.82 -4.86 -15.33
CA ASN A 177 33.46 -5.08 -14.03
C ASN A 177 34.38 -6.33 -14.07
N PRO A 178 35.53 -6.27 -14.77
CA PRO A 178 36.41 -7.43 -14.96
C PRO A 178 36.84 -8.12 -13.66
N ASP A 179 37.04 -7.36 -12.58
CA ASP A 179 37.46 -7.88 -11.27
C ASP A 179 36.43 -8.81 -10.62
N MET A 180 35.16 -8.71 -11.02
CA MET A 180 34.11 -9.61 -10.54
C MET A 180 34.11 -10.97 -11.24
N LYS A 181 34.78 -11.12 -12.40
CA LYS A 181 34.70 -12.33 -13.23
C LYS A 181 35.14 -13.59 -12.49
N ASP A 182 36.16 -13.51 -11.64
CA ASP A 182 36.66 -14.67 -10.88
C ASP A 182 35.58 -15.32 -10.02
N ARG A 183 34.73 -14.52 -9.37
CA ARG A 183 33.74 -15.00 -8.40
C ARG A 183 32.32 -15.11 -8.95
N PHE A 184 31.97 -14.32 -9.97
CA PHE A 184 30.59 -14.15 -10.42
C PHE A 184 30.33 -14.69 -11.84
N SER A 185 31.34 -15.21 -12.54
CA SER A 185 31.13 -15.79 -13.88
C SER A 185 30.28 -17.06 -13.84
N PRO A 186 29.54 -17.35 -14.93
CA PRO A 186 28.90 -18.65 -15.09
C PRO A 186 29.92 -19.78 -14.97
N GLN A 187 29.63 -20.75 -14.10
CA GLN A 187 30.45 -21.96 -13.99
C GLN A 187 30.18 -22.90 -15.17
N ASN A 188 31.11 -23.81 -15.45
CA ASN A 188 30.91 -24.84 -16.47
C ASN A 188 29.70 -25.71 -16.07
N GLN A 189 28.75 -25.98 -16.99
CA GLN A 189 27.60 -26.84 -16.69
C GLN A 189 27.99 -28.24 -16.18
N GLN A 190 29.19 -28.71 -16.51
CA GLN A 190 29.72 -29.98 -15.99
C GLN A 190 30.00 -29.96 -14.48
N SER A 191 30.01 -28.79 -13.83
CA SER A 191 30.11 -28.64 -12.38
C SER A 191 28.76 -28.52 -11.67
N ASP A 192 27.63 -28.63 -12.38
CA ASP A 192 26.30 -28.75 -11.78
C ASP A 192 26.02 -30.21 -11.38
N TYR A 193 26.42 -30.55 -10.15
CA TYR A 193 26.23 -31.88 -9.60
C TYR A 193 24.94 -31.99 -8.78
N LEU A 194 23.98 -32.77 -9.30
CA LEU A 194 22.80 -33.22 -8.55
C LEU A 194 22.93 -34.70 -8.23
N PHE A 195 23.18 -35.03 -6.96
CA PHE A 195 23.22 -36.39 -6.46
C PHE A 195 21.82 -36.89 -6.05
N ARG A 196 21.63 -38.21 -6.10
CA ARG A 196 20.44 -38.87 -5.53
C ARG A 196 20.25 -38.49 -4.06
N SER A 197 19.01 -38.30 -3.64
CA SER A 197 18.68 -37.83 -2.29
C SER A 197 19.25 -38.72 -1.18
N SER A 198 19.30 -40.04 -1.41
CA SER A 198 19.85 -41.03 -0.48
C SER A 198 21.38 -41.02 -0.37
N TYR A 199 22.09 -40.33 -1.27
CA TYR A 199 23.55 -40.31 -1.29
C TYR A 199 24.11 -39.23 -0.37
N ARG A 200 24.84 -39.65 0.67
CA ARG A 200 25.50 -38.76 1.62
C ARG A 200 26.88 -38.35 1.09
N HIS A 201 27.22 -37.09 1.28
CA HIS A 201 28.52 -36.56 0.87
C HIS A 201 29.67 -37.32 1.52
N ALA A 202 30.65 -37.74 0.70
CA ALA A 202 31.76 -38.60 1.13
C ALA A 202 32.73 -37.89 2.10
N ASP A 203 32.88 -36.57 1.96
CA ASP A 203 33.77 -35.75 2.80
C ASP A 203 32.99 -34.54 3.37
N PRO A 204 32.43 -34.60 4.59
CA PRO A 204 31.57 -33.54 5.13
C PRO A 204 32.16 -32.11 5.15
N LYS A 205 33.49 -31.97 4.96
CA LYS A 205 34.20 -30.70 4.95
C LYS A 205 34.80 -30.34 3.58
N GLY A 206 34.85 -31.29 2.65
CA GLY A 206 35.42 -31.13 1.30
C GLY A 206 34.41 -30.72 0.23
N ASN A 207 34.90 -30.63 -1.02
CA ASN A 207 34.06 -30.47 -2.20
C ASN A 207 33.61 -31.85 -2.75
N CYS A 208 32.81 -31.84 -3.81
CA CYS A 208 32.25 -33.06 -4.39
C CYS A 208 33.22 -33.85 -5.29
N GLU A 209 34.52 -33.54 -5.32
CA GLU A 209 35.50 -34.25 -6.16
C GLU A 209 35.63 -35.73 -5.80
N LYS A 210 35.52 -36.04 -4.50
CA LYS A 210 35.59 -37.41 -3.96
C LYS A 210 34.25 -38.13 -3.94
N CYS A 211 33.18 -37.49 -4.41
CA CYS A 211 31.86 -38.10 -4.44
C CYS A 211 31.73 -39.07 -5.61
N ASP A 212 30.97 -40.14 -5.39
CA ASP A 212 30.69 -41.17 -6.40
C ASP A 212 29.80 -40.58 -7.50
N LYS A 213 30.36 -40.44 -8.70
CA LYS A 213 29.67 -39.85 -9.87
C LYS A 213 28.56 -40.76 -10.41
N ASP A 214 28.55 -42.05 -10.07
CA ASP A 214 27.46 -42.96 -10.44
C ASP A 214 26.16 -42.65 -9.66
N GLN A 215 26.26 -41.87 -8.58
CA GLN A 215 25.12 -41.38 -7.81
C GLN A 215 24.53 -40.08 -8.36
N LEU A 216 25.08 -39.54 -9.46
CA LEU A 216 24.51 -38.37 -10.13
C LEU A 216 23.16 -38.73 -10.78
N VAL A 217 22.21 -37.80 -10.68
CA VAL A 217 20.92 -37.90 -11.34
C VAL A 217 21.11 -37.53 -12.81
N SER A 218 20.77 -38.47 -13.70
CA SER A 218 20.76 -38.20 -15.15
C SER A 218 19.65 -37.21 -15.48
N ARG A 219 20.03 -36.08 -16.10
CA ARG A 219 19.13 -35.02 -16.53
C ARG A 219 19.37 -34.74 -18.01
N MET A 220 18.31 -34.44 -18.76
CA MET A 220 18.46 -34.03 -20.17
C MET A 220 19.27 -32.73 -20.25
N ALA A 221 20.18 -32.64 -21.23
CA ALA A 221 20.89 -31.38 -21.48
C ALA A 221 19.88 -30.28 -21.86
N ARG A 222 20.06 -29.09 -21.30
CA ARG A 222 19.28 -27.91 -21.73
C ARG A 222 19.79 -27.46 -23.09
N THR A 223 18.91 -26.86 -23.88
CA THR A 223 19.26 -26.28 -25.19
C THR A 223 20.17 -25.06 -25.07
N THR A 224 20.09 -24.34 -23.95
CA THR A 224 20.92 -23.16 -23.65
C THR A 224 21.44 -23.21 -22.21
N ASN A 225 22.48 -22.41 -21.94
CA ASN A 225 23.04 -22.24 -20.60
C ASN A 225 22.37 -21.09 -19.83
N THR A 226 21.28 -20.56 -20.35
CA THR A 226 20.55 -19.44 -19.74
C THR A 226 19.88 -19.90 -18.44
N PRO A 227 20.03 -19.16 -17.34
CA PRO A 227 19.24 -19.37 -16.13
C PRO A 227 17.75 -19.43 -16.42
N HIS A 228 17.09 -20.46 -15.90
CA HIS A 228 15.63 -20.52 -15.90
C HIS A 228 15.08 -19.76 -14.68
N ILE A 229 13.88 -19.20 -14.84
CA ILE A 229 13.15 -18.54 -13.76
C ILE A 229 11.99 -19.44 -13.37
N HIS A 230 11.91 -19.76 -12.09
CA HIS A 230 10.87 -20.60 -11.50
C HIS A 230 10.04 -19.77 -10.53
N TYR A 231 8.72 -19.91 -10.59
CA TYR A 231 7.79 -19.14 -9.77
C TYR A 231 7.04 -20.06 -8.82
N GLY A 232 7.18 -19.86 -7.52
CA GLY A 232 6.49 -20.71 -6.55
C GLY A 232 6.84 -20.43 -5.11
N LEU A 233 6.68 -21.47 -4.27
CA LEU A 233 6.82 -21.35 -2.83
C LEU A 233 8.28 -21.42 -2.39
N ILE A 234 8.70 -20.44 -1.59
CA ILE A 234 10.00 -20.40 -0.93
C ILE A 234 9.81 -20.71 0.57
N ALA A 235 10.59 -21.66 1.09
CA ALA A 235 10.62 -21.99 2.51
C ALA A 235 11.71 -21.19 3.22
N SER A 236 11.31 -20.46 4.26
CA SER A 236 12.17 -19.59 5.06
C SER A 236 12.24 -20.10 6.50
N GLY A 237 13.40 -20.03 7.14
CA GLY A 237 13.56 -20.43 8.54
C GLY A 237 15.00 -20.27 9.04
N ASP A 238 15.23 -20.37 10.34
CA ASP A 238 16.56 -20.16 10.95
C ASP A 238 17.46 -21.40 10.88
N GLN A 239 16.99 -22.47 10.23
CA GLN A 239 17.75 -23.69 10.00
C GLN A 239 18.29 -23.78 8.57
N VAL A 240 19.57 -24.16 8.42
CA VAL A 240 20.14 -24.50 7.12
C VAL A 240 19.70 -25.90 6.70
N MET A 241 18.88 -26.01 5.66
CA MET A 241 18.49 -27.31 5.11
C MET A 241 19.68 -28.01 4.43
N LYS A 242 20.15 -29.12 4.99
CA LYS A 242 21.23 -29.96 4.43
C LYS A 242 20.86 -31.44 4.32
N ASP A 243 19.63 -31.79 4.68
CA ASP A 243 19.12 -33.15 4.65
C ASP A 243 18.20 -33.30 3.43
N SER A 244 18.67 -34.05 2.43
CA SER A 244 17.93 -34.27 1.18
C SER A 244 16.58 -34.95 1.41
N GLU A 245 16.47 -35.86 2.38
CA GLU A 245 15.23 -36.59 2.65
C GLU A 245 14.21 -35.69 3.36
N ALA A 246 14.68 -34.87 4.32
CA ALA A 246 13.83 -33.86 4.94
C ALA A 246 13.38 -32.80 3.93
N ARG A 247 14.29 -32.32 3.08
CA ARG A 247 14.01 -31.42 1.95
C ARG A 247 12.92 -31.99 1.06
N ASP A 248 13.09 -33.21 0.57
CA ASP A 248 12.16 -33.84 -0.38
C ASP A 248 10.78 -34.05 0.25
N ARG A 249 10.73 -34.46 1.53
CA ARG A 249 9.49 -34.62 2.28
C ARG A 249 8.73 -33.30 2.40
N LEU A 250 9.40 -32.23 2.83
CA LEU A 250 8.79 -30.90 2.96
C LEU A 250 8.36 -30.36 1.59
N ALA A 251 9.19 -30.54 0.56
CA ALA A 251 8.87 -30.14 -0.80
C ALA A 251 7.64 -30.86 -1.35
N GLN A 252 7.52 -32.17 -1.14
CA GLN A 252 6.35 -32.94 -1.55
C GLN A 252 5.10 -32.52 -0.78
N GLN A 253 5.24 -32.22 0.51
CA GLN A 253 4.13 -31.82 1.38
C GLN A 253 3.59 -30.42 1.05
N HIS A 254 4.45 -29.49 0.65
CA HIS A 254 4.12 -28.07 0.55
C HIS A 254 4.28 -27.46 -0.85
N GLY A 255 4.94 -28.13 -1.78
CA GLY A 255 5.28 -27.60 -3.10
C GLY A 255 6.44 -26.59 -3.08
N ILE A 256 7.41 -26.77 -2.18
CA ILE A 256 8.56 -25.87 -2.00
C ILE A 256 9.54 -26.02 -3.17
N LEU A 257 10.00 -24.89 -3.72
CA LEU A 257 10.99 -24.84 -4.80
C LEU A 257 12.38 -24.40 -4.31
N CYS A 258 12.45 -23.68 -3.19
CA CYS A 258 13.69 -23.11 -2.67
C CYS A 258 13.65 -23.03 -1.14
N PHE A 259 14.79 -23.25 -0.48
CA PHE A 259 15.00 -22.95 0.93
C PHE A 259 15.98 -21.78 1.11
N GLU A 260 15.69 -20.90 2.05
CA GLU A 260 16.50 -19.75 2.46
C GLU A 260 16.24 -19.42 3.94
N MET A 261 16.88 -18.38 4.50
CA MET A 261 16.90 -18.17 5.96
C MET A 261 16.42 -16.80 6.46
N GLU A 262 15.95 -15.90 5.59
CA GLU A 262 15.70 -14.51 6.00
C GLU A 262 14.27 -14.04 5.73
N ALA A 263 13.65 -14.44 4.62
CA ALA A 263 12.44 -13.82 4.10
C ALA A 263 11.30 -13.73 5.13
N ALA A 264 11.09 -14.76 5.95
CA ALA A 264 10.04 -14.78 6.96
C ALA A 264 10.11 -13.59 7.93
N GLY A 265 11.31 -13.08 8.21
CA GLY A 265 11.51 -11.90 9.05
C GLY A 265 11.05 -10.58 8.43
N LEU A 266 10.86 -10.51 7.11
CA LEU A 266 10.50 -9.28 6.40
C LEU A 266 9.03 -9.23 5.99
N MET A 267 8.45 -10.37 5.60
CA MET A 267 7.17 -10.39 4.86
C MET A 267 6.05 -9.62 5.55
N ASP A 268 5.99 -9.66 6.89
CA ASP A 268 4.93 -9.01 7.66
C ASP A 268 5.21 -7.54 8.01
N GLY A 269 6.49 -7.12 8.00
CA GLY A 269 6.92 -5.76 8.33
C GLY A 269 7.16 -4.85 7.12
N LEU A 270 7.42 -5.43 5.95
CA LEU A 270 7.68 -4.73 4.69
C LEU A 270 7.06 -5.51 3.53
N PRO A 271 6.18 -4.90 2.71
CA PRO A 271 5.65 -5.55 1.52
C PRO A 271 6.77 -6.00 0.56
N THR A 272 7.07 -7.30 0.53
CA THR A 272 8.33 -7.81 -0.06
C THR A 272 8.10 -8.88 -1.12
N LEU A 273 8.92 -8.87 -2.18
CA LEU A 273 9.09 -10.01 -3.09
C LEU A 273 10.44 -10.68 -2.81
N VAL A 274 10.45 -12.01 -2.73
CA VAL A 274 11.67 -12.79 -2.48
C VAL A 274 12.21 -13.34 -3.79
N ILE A 275 13.50 -13.14 -4.04
CA ILE A 275 14.20 -13.56 -5.26
C ILE A 275 15.48 -14.30 -4.84
N ARG A 276 15.55 -15.59 -5.15
CA ARG A 276 16.68 -16.44 -4.76
C ARG A 276 17.39 -17.03 -5.97
N GLY A 277 18.67 -16.77 -6.07
CA GLY A 277 19.55 -17.46 -7.02
C GLY A 277 19.98 -18.79 -6.45
N ILE A 278 19.90 -19.85 -7.23
CA ILE A 278 20.15 -21.20 -6.73
C ILE A 278 21.65 -21.51 -6.72
N CYS A 279 22.22 -21.67 -5.51
CA CYS A 279 23.66 -21.93 -5.33
C CYS A 279 23.98 -23.36 -4.86
N ASP A 280 22.99 -24.09 -4.35
CA ASP A 280 23.10 -25.50 -3.99
C ASP A 280 21.71 -26.17 -4.07
N TYR A 281 21.63 -27.44 -3.63
CA TYR A 281 20.40 -28.23 -3.65
C TYR A 281 19.88 -28.60 -2.25
N CYS A 282 20.17 -27.80 -1.22
CA CYS A 282 19.75 -28.07 0.17
C CYS A 282 20.13 -29.46 0.68
N ASN A 283 21.30 -29.94 0.28
CA ASN A 283 21.82 -31.25 0.65
C ASN A 283 23.20 -31.14 1.31
N SER A 284 23.81 -32.28 1.61
CA SER A 284 25.17 -32.32 2.17
C SER A 284 26.28 -31.92 1.19
N HIS A 285 25.96 -31.73 -0.10
CA HIS A 285 26.88 -31.45 -1.20
C HIS A 285 26.96 -29.95 -1.49
N LYS A 286 27.86 -29.25 -0.78
CA LYS A 286 27.99 -27.79 -0.91
C LYS A 286 28.75 -27.39 -2.17
N GLN A 287 28.20 -26.43 -2.91
CA GLN A 287 28.78 -25.91 -4.16
C GLN A 287 29.04 -24.41 -4.05
N LYS A 288 29.98 -24.03 -3.17
CA LYS A 288 30.25 -22.61 -2.84
C LYS A 288 30.65 -21.74 -4.04
N GLU A 289 31.25 -22.35 -5.06
CA GLU A 289 31.67 -21.70 -6.31
C GLU A 289 30.50 -21.09 -7.09
N TRP A 290 29.28 -21.57 -6.86
CA TRP A 290 28.07 -21.07 -7.52
C TRP A 290 27.45 -19.86 -6.82
N GLN A 291 27.85 -19.53 -5.58
CA GLN A 291 27.20 -18.47 -4.80
C GLN A 291 27.28 -17.10 -5.48
N GLY A 292 28.43 -16.75 -6.08
CA GLY A 292 28.58 -15.49 -6.80
C GLY A 292 27.67 -15.43 -8.02
N TYR A 293 27.74 -16.41 -8.91
CA TYR A 293 26.89 -16.46 -10.10
C TYR A 293 25.39 -16.51 -9.76
N ALA A 294 24.99 -17.29 -8.75
CA ALA A 294 23.62 -17.34 -8.26
C ALA A 294 23.14 -15.98 -7.73
N ALA A 295 23.96 -15.27 -6.95
CA ALA A 295 23.63 -13.92 -6.52
C ALA A 295 23.49 -12.96 -7.73
N LEU A 296 24.40 -13.04 -8.70
CA LEU A 296 24.34 -12.15 -9.87
C LEU A 296 23.11 -12.38 -10.75
N THR A 297 22.70 -13.63 -10.94
CA THR A 297 21.49 -13.99 -11.71
C THR A 297 20.21 -13.56 -11.01
N ALA A 298 20.12 -13.70 -9.69
CA ALA A 298 19.02 -13.14 -8.90
C ALA A 298 18.97 -11.60 -8.98
N ALA A 299 20.14 -10.94 -8.95
CA ALA A 299 20.22 -9.49 -9.03
C ALA A 299 19.84 -8.98 -10.43
N ALA A 300 20.22 -9.73 -11.47
CA ALA A 300 19.80 -9.47 -12.84
C ALA A 300 18.28 -9.60 -13.01
N TYR A 301 17.65 -10.59 -12.36
CA TYR A 301 16.18 -10.69 -12.35
C TYR A 301 15.53 -9.49 -11.64
N ALA A 302 16.07 -9.07 -10.50
CA ALA A 302 15.59 -7.87 -9.80
C ALA A 302 15.71 -6.61 -10.68
N LYS A 303 16.84 -6.45 -11.40
CA LYS A 303 17.01 -5.37 -12.39
C LYS A 303 15.96 -5.43 -13.49
N TRP A 304 15.76 -6.61 -14.08
CA TRP A 304 14.75 -6.81 -15.12
C TRP A 304 13.32 -6.50 -14.65
N LEU A 305 13.00 -6.87 -13.40
CA LEU A 305 11.72 -6.58 -12.78
C LEU A 305 11.50 -5.08 -12.61
N LEU A 306 12.43 -4.38 -11.97
CA LEU A 306 12.33 -2.93 -11.78
C LEU A 306 12.32 -2.17 -13.12
N SER A 307 13.02 -2.69 -14.15
CA SER A 307 12.97 -2.14 -15.51
C SER A 307 11.60 -2.23 -16.17
N ALA A 308 10.80 -3.26 -15.83
CA ALA A 308 9.45 -3.41 -16.35
C ALA A 308 8.40 -2.64 -15.55
N MET A 309 8.74 -2.16 -14.35
CA MET A 309 7.82 -1.43 -13.48
C MET A 309 7.83 0.06 -13.82
N PRO A 310 6.64 0.70 -13.98
CA PRO A 310 6.58 2.15 -14.12
C PRO A 310 7.10 2.79 -12.85
N VAL A 311 7.94 3.81 -13.00
CA VAL A 311 8.35 4.59 -11.85
C VAL A 311 7.18 5.47 -11.47
N SER A 312 6.61 5.22 -10.29
CA SER A 312 5.74 6.16 -9.61
C SER A 312 6.57 7.34 -9.12
N ARG A 313 7.19 8.09 -10.03
CA ARG A 313 7.74 9.41 -9.68
C ARG A 313 6.51 10.25 -9.34
N MET A 314 6.34 10.62 -8.07
CA MET A 314 5.73 11.92 -7.83
C MET A 314 6.52 12.89 -8.70
N ASN A 315 5.87 13.56 -9.63
CA ASN A 315 6.48 14.42 -10.65
C ASN A 315 7.70 15.20 -10.13
N GLN A 316 8.90 14.64 -10.23
CA GLN A 316 10.17 15.34 -10.00
C GLN A 316 10.66 16.06 -11.28
N GLY A 317 9.78 16.20 -12.27
CA GLY A 317 10.03 16.80 -13.57
C GLY A 317 9.14 18.00 -13.91
N LEU A 318 8.42 18.56 -12.94
CA LEU A 318 8.00 19.95 -13.03
C LEU A 318 8.96 20.73 -12.15
N THR A 319 9.64 21.66 -12.78
CA THR A 319 10.31 22.80 -12.13
C THR A 319 9.59 23.19 -10.84
N LYS A 320 10.36 23.62 -9.84
CA LYS A 320 9.89 24.50 -8.77
C LYS A 320 9.19 25.71 -9.40
N ASP A 321 7.96 25.52 -9.84
CA ASP A 321 6.94 26.52 -9.67
C ASP A 321 6.35 26.23 -8.31
N ASN A 322 6.46 27.22 -7.43
CA ASN A 322 5.79 27.28 -6.15
C ASN A 322 4.28 27.19 -6.36
N SER A 323 3.74 26.00 -6.64
CA SER A 323 2.35 25.69 -6.34
C SER A 323 2.32 24.56 -5.33
N ARG A 324 2.12 24.92 -4.06
CA ARG A 324 1.85 23.98 -2.98
C ARG A 324 0.52 23.32 -3.33
N MET A 325 0.51 22.13 -3.91
CA MET A 325 -0.76 21.42 -4.12
C MET A 325 -1.34 21.09 -2.73
N GLY A 326 -2.55 21.57 -2.45
CA GLY A 326 -3.19 21.44 -1.15
C GLY A 326 -3.55 19.98 -0.84
N HIS A 327 -3.54 19.63 0.45
CA HIS A 327 -4.01 18.32 0.92
C HIS A 327 -5.52 18.18 0.65
N TYR A 328 -5.99 17.01 0.21
CA TYR A 328 -7.42 16.75 0.04
C TYR A 328 -7.84 15.50 0.81
N MET A 329 -8.44 15.71 1.98
CA MET A 329 -8.87 14.67 2.92
C MET A 329 -10.38 14.71 3.11
N VAL A 330 -11.12 14.44 2.03
CA VAL A 330 -12.58 14.33 2.03
C VAL A 330 -12.95 12.87 1.75
N PRO A 331 -13.58 12.15 2.70
CA PRO A 331 -13.84 10.70 2.55
C PRO A 331 -15.01 10.39 1.61
N LEU A 332 -15.76 11.40 1.19
CA LEU A 332 -16.97 11.25 0.38
C LEU A 332 -16.68 11.55 -1.10
N GLY A 333 -17.10 10.64 -1.98
CA GLY A 333 -17.08 10.87 -3.43
C GLY A 333 -18.07 11.97 -3.85
N ARG A 334 -17.72 12.76 -4.87
CA ARG A 334 -18.61 13.79 -5.43
C ARG A 334 -19.90 13.13 -5.88
N ASN A 335 -21.05 13.72 -5.56
CA ASN A 335 -22.33 13.22 -6.00
C ASN A 335 -22.62 13.67 -7.44
N PRO A 336 -22.52 12.80 -8.47
CA PRO A 336 -22.77 13.21 -9.86
C PRO A 336 -24.25 13.53 -10.11
N ARG A 337 -25.13 13.17 -9.17
CA ARG A 337 -26.58 13.38 -9.25
C ARG A 337 -27.04 14.58 -8.41
N PHE A 338 -26.13 15.42 -7.92
CA PHE A 338 -26.49 16.61 -7.15
C PHE A 338 -27.40 17.56 -7.94
N VAL A 339 -28.49 18.04 -7.33
CA VAL A 339 -29.51 18.91 -7.96
C VAL A 339 -29.78 20.12 -7.06
N GLY A 340 -29.88 21.29 -7.67
CA GLY A 340 -30.30 22.52 -6.99
C GLY A 340 -29.20 23.12 -6.10
N ARG A 341 -29.62 23.93 -5.13
CA ARG A 341 -28.76 24.59 -4.13
C ARG A 341 -27.69 25.53 -4.66
N GLN A 342 -27.88 26.03 -5.88
CA GLN A 342 -26.87 26.85 -6.54
C GLN A 342 -26.69 28.19 -5.80
N ASP A 343 -27.78 28.81 -5.35
CA ASP A 343 -27.75 30.09 -4.65
C ASP A 343 -27.06 29.97 -3.29
N GLU A 344 -27.37 28.93 -2.52
CA GLU A 344 -26.74 28.67 -1.22
C GLU A 344 -25.25 28.35 -1.36
N ILE A 345 -24.86 27.55 -2.37
CA ILE A 345 -23.45 27.24 -2.62
C ILE A 345 -22.70 28.48 -3.09
N THR A 346 -23.26 29.27 -4.01
CA THR A 346 -22.62 30.51 -4.47
C THR A 346 -22.41 31.48 -3.32
N ARG A 347 -23.40 31.64 -2.43
CA ARG A 347 -23.25 32.46 -1.21
C ARG A 347 -22.19 31.90 -0.24
N LEU A 348 -22.12 30.58 -0.08
CA LEU A 348 -21.06 29.93 0.72
C LEU A 348 -19.67 30.18 0.13
N GLU A 349 -19.52 30.05 -1.18
CA GLU A 349 -18.27 30.32 -1.91
C GLU A 349 -17.83 31.77 -1.69
N GLU A 350 -18.74 32.73 -1.82
CA GLU A 350 -18.45 34.15 -1.58
C GLU A 350 -17.93 34.40 -0.16
N LEU A 351 -18.59 33.84 0.86
CA LEU A 351 -18.15 34.01 2.26
C LEU A 351 -16.77 33.38 2.52
N ILE A 352 -16.50 32.20 1.97
CA ILE A 352 -15.25 31.47 2.22
C ILE A 352 -14.07 32.06 1.43
N THR A 353 -14.29 32.43 0.17
CA THR A 353 -13.20 32.85 -0.74
C THR A 353 -12.84 34.33 -0.63
N THR A 354 -13.71 35.17 -0.05
CA THR A 354 -13.39 36.58 0.19
C THR A 354 -12.26 36.71 1.20
N LYS A 355 -11.24 37.53 0.88
CA LYS A 355 -10.02 37.71 1.68
C LYS A 355 -10.32 38.13 3.13
N ASP A 356 -11.19 39.12 3.28
CA ASP A 356 -11.66 39.65 4.57
C ASP A 356 -13.02 39.04 5.00
N GLY A 357 -13.39 37.91 4.39
CA GLY A 357 -14.59 37.15 4.74
C GLY A 357 -14.48 36.49 6.11
N PRO A 358 -15.62 36.02 6.65
CA PRO A 358 -15.66 35.37 7.95
C PRO A 358 -14.77 34.12 8.00
N ARG A 359 -14.07 33.94 9.13
CA ARG A 359 -13.20 32.77 9.34
C ARG A 359 -13.98 31.49 9.63
N LYS A 360 -15.20 31.63 10.16
CA LYS A 360 -16.10 30.54 10.52
C LYS A 360 -17.47 30.80 9.89
N VAL A 361 -18.00 29.82 9.19
CA VAL A 361 -19.33 29.85 8.56
C VAL A 361 -20.08 28.59 8.93
N ALA A 362 -21.39 28.70 9.15
CA ALA A 362 -22.23 27.53 9.44
C ALA A 362 -23.33 27.35 8.39
N VAL A 363 -23.59 26.10 8.04
CA VAL A 363 -24.71 25.66 7.23
C VAL A 363 -25.71 24.97 8.16
N THR A 364 -26.93 25.48 8.22
CA THR A 364 -27.98 25.01 9.14
C THR A 364 -29.20 24.50 8.41
N GLY A 365 -30.00 23.65 9.04
CA GLY A 365 -31.21 23.09 8.45
C GLY A 365 -31.61 21.74 9.06
N LEU A 366 -32.79 21.26 8.74
CA LEU A 366 -33.34 20.01 9.28
C LEU A 366 -32.52 18.77 8.90
N GLY A 367 -32.71 17.69 9.64
CA GLY A 367 -32.09 16.39 9.32
C GLY A 367 -32.52 15.92 7.93
N GLY A 368 -31.57 15.44 7.12
CA GLY A 368 -31.87 14.92 5.77
C GLY A 368 -32.07 15.97 4.67
N VAL A 369 -32.05 17.28 4.98
CA VAL A 369 -32.24 18.37 3.99
C VAL A 369 -31.09 18.54 3.00
N GLY A 370 -29.93 17.94 3.26
CA GLY A 370 -28.78 17.93 2.34
C GLY A 370 -27.57 18.80 2.74
N LYS A 371 -27.48 19.29 3.99
CA LYS A 371 -26.32 20.08 4.49
C LYS A 371 -24.96 19.47 4.15
N THR A 372 -24.78 18.19 4.47
CA THR A 372 -23.57 17.41 4.15
C THR A 372 -23.26 17.41 2.65
N GLN A 373 -24.28 17.33 1.79
CA GLN A 373 -24.11 17.36 0.34
C GLN A 373 -23.74 18.77 -0.17
N VAL A 374 -24.28 19.82 0.45
CA VAL A 374 -23.90 21.21 0.16
C VAL A 374 -22.44 21.47 0.54
N ALA A 375 -22.01 21.06 1.74
CA ALA A 375 -20.63 21.17 2.19
C ALA A 375 -19.66 20.36 1.31
N LEU A 376 -20.10 19.16 0.89
CA LEU A 376 -19.33 18.30 -0.01
C LEU A 376 -19.15 18.93 -1.40
N GLU A 377 -20.24 19.41 -2.00
CA GLU A 377 -20.16 20.06 -3.33
C GLU A 377 -19.29 21.32 -3.27
N LEU A 378 -19.38 22.10 -2.20
CA LEU A 378 -18.49 23.24 -1.96
C LEU A 378 -17.01 22.83 -1.90
N ALA A 379 -16.69 21.75 -1.18
CA ALA A 379 -15.32 21.22 -1.11
C ALA A 379 -14.78 20.85 -2.50
N TYR A 380 -15.60 20.20 -3.32
CA TYR A 380 -15.23 19.86 -4.71
C TYR A 380 -15.02 21.12 -5.55
N ARG A 381 -15.90 22.12 -5.47
CA ARG A 381 -15.77 23.37 -6.23
C ARG A 381 -14.54 24.19 -5.83
N ILE A 382 -14.22 24.26 -4.53
CA ILE A 382 -13.01 24.94 -4.05
C ILE A 382 -11.77 24.21 -4.56
N ARG A 383 -11.72 22.88 -4.46
CA ARG A 383 -10.59 22.09 -5.00
C ARG A 383 -10.41 22.27 -6.51
N ASP A 384 -11.52 22.28 -7.25
CA ASP A 384 -11.50 22.41 -8.70
C ASP A 384 -11.03 23.82 -9.14
N ARG A 385 -11.28 24.87 -8.33
CA ARG A 385 -10.86 26.26 -8.59
C ARG A 385 -9.47 26.61 -8.04
N ASP A 386 -9.14 26.16 -6.84
CA ASP A 386 -7.89 26.44 -6.13
C ASP A 386 -7.25 25.13 -5.67
N LYS A 387 -6.37 24.58 -6.51
CA LYS A 387 -5.64 23.34 -6.22
C LYS A 387 -4.63 23.50 -5.08
N GLU A 388 -4.33 24.72 -4.65
CA GLU A 388 -3.41 24.97 -3.54
C GLU A 388 -4.11 24.98 -2.17
N CYS A 389 -5.45 25.09 -2.18
CA CYS A 389 -6.24 25.07 -0.97
C CYS A 389 -6.32 23.65 -0.41
N SER A 390 -5.85 23.46 0.83
CA SER A 390 -5.94 22.18 1.52
C SER A 390 -7.33 22.01 2.14
N ILE A 391 -8.04 20.93 1.86
CA ILE A 391 -9.40 20.68 2.35
C ILE A 391 -9.42 19.44 3.22
N PHE A 392 -9.92 19.56 4.44
CA PHE A 392 -10.04 18.45 5.38
C PHE A 392 -11.46 18.33 5.89
N TRP A 393 -11.91 17.09 6.01
CA TRP A 393 -13.26 16.74 6.46
C TRP A 393 -13.19 16.04 7.82
N VAL A 394 -13.98 16.54 8.77
CA VAL A 394 -14.07 16.02 10.13
C VAL A 394 -15.53 15.68 10.43
N ALA A 395 -15.80 14.40 10.68
CA ALA A 395 -17.12 13.96 11.13
C ALA A 395 -17.22 14.12 12.66
N CYS A 396 -18.17 14.94 13.11
CA CYS A 396 -18.38 15.30 14.52
C CYS A 396 -19.48 14.46 15.17
N THR A 397 -19.51 13.15 14.89
CA THR A 397 -20.53 12.25 15.40
C THR A 397 -20.24 11.74 16.82
N SER A 398 -18.97 11.73 17.23
CA SER A 398 -18.53 11.44 18.61
C SER A 398 -17.11 11.95 18.85
N TYR A 399 -16.67 12.04 20.11
CA TYR A 399 -15.30 12.44 20.47
C TYR A 399 -14.25 11.51 19.88
N GLU A 400 -14.50 10.20 19.86
CA GLU A 400 -13.59 9.19 19.33
C GLU A 400 -13.38 9.33 17.81
N VAL A 401 -14.47 9.55 17.06
CA VAL A 401 -14.39 9.76 15.59
C VAL A 401 -13.64 11.05 15.28
N PHE A 402 -13.89 12.11 16.07
CA PHE A 402 -13.18 13.38 15.94
C PHE A 402 -11.67 13.20 16.18
N GLU A 403 -11.27 12.54 17.28
CA GLU A 403 -9.87 12.35 17.66
C GLU A 403 -9.11 11.47 16.66
N GLN A 404 -9.72 10.37 16.21
CA GLN A 404 -9.15 9.53 15.14
C GLN A 404 -8.98 10.30 13.83
N THR A 405 -9.95 11.15 13.47
CA THR A 405 -9.83 11.99 12.28
C THR A 405 -8.69 13.00 12.41
N TYR A 406 -8.53 13.62 13.58
CA TYR A 406 -7.42 14.53 13.85
C TYR A 406 -6.06 13.84 13.83
N LEU A 407 -5.96 12.59 14.30
CA LEU A 407 -4.73 11.79 14.18
C LEU A 407 -4.38 11.53 12.71
N ASN A 408 -5.35 11.17 11.89
CA ASN A 408 -5.14 10.99 10.45
C ASN A 408 -4.72 12.30 9.77
N ILE A 409 -5.32 13.43 10.15
CA ILE A 409 -4.92 14.76 9.66
C ILE A 409 -3.48 15.07 10.08
N ALA A 410 -3.12 14.85 11.35
CA ALA A 410 -1.76 15.09 11.84
C ALA A 410 -0.72 14.27 11.05
N GLN A 411 -0.99 12.98 10.81
CA GLN A 411 -0.12 12.12 10.00
C GLN A 411 0.01 12.63 8.56
N ALA A 412 -1.09 13.04 7.93
CA ALA A 412 -1.07 13.57 6.57
C ALA A 412 -0.31 14.90 6.45
N LEU A 413 -0.28 15.70 7.52
CA LEU A 413 0.47 16.94 7.64
C LEU A 413 1.96 16.71 7.98
N GLY A 414 2.40 15.46 8.16
CA GLY A 414 3.78 15.13 8.55
C GLY A 414 4.09 15.39 10.03
N LEU A 415 3.07 15.51 10.88
CA LEU A 415 3.26 15.58 12.33
C LEU A 415 3.44 14.14 12.85
N HIS A 416 4.68 13.76 13.12
CA HIS A 416 5.04 12.42 13.61
C HIS A 416 5.03 12.34 15.15
N ASN A 417 4.79 11.14 15.70
CA ASN A 417 4.79 10.84 17.15
C ASN A 417 3.75 11.61 18.00
N VAL A 418 2.63 12.01 17.41
CA VAL A 418 1.56 12.72 18.12
C VAL A 418 0.76 11.75 18.99
N LYS A 419 0.75 11.99 20.30
CA LYS A 419 -0.09 11.22 21.22
C LYS A 419 -1.57 11.64 21.06
N PRO A 420 -2.54 10.72 21.22
CA PRO A 420 -3.97 11.03 21.10
C PRO A 420 -4.41 12.23 21.97
N ALA A 421 -3.93 12.30 23.21
CA ALA A 421 -4.22 13.41 24.13
C ALA A 421 -3.72 14.79 23.66
N GLU A 422 -2.72 14.86 22.77
CA GLU A 422 -2.07 16.09 22.33
C GLU A 422 -2.48 16.50 20.90
N VAL A 423 -3.16 15.62 20.16
CA VAL A 423 -3.39 15.79 18.72
C VAL A 423 -4.16 17.06 18.37
N LYS A 424 -5.18 17.38 19.16
CA LYS A 424 -6.04 18.56 18.95
C LYS A 424 -5.24 19.86 19.00
N GLU A 425 -4.36 19.95 19.98
CA GLU A 425 -3.50 21.12 20.20
C GLU A 425 -2.42 21.26 19.11
N GLN A 426 -1.82 20.14 18.69
CA GLN A 426 -0.82 20.18 17.62
C GLN A 426 -1.41 20.53 16.26
N VAL A 427 -2.58 19.97 15.92
CA VAL A 427 -3.30 20.29 14.69
C VAL A 427 -3.75 21.76 14.70
N LYS A 428 -4.26 22.27 15.83
CA LYS A 428 -4.56 23.70 16.02
C LYS A 428 -3.34 24.57 15.73
N ARG A 429 -2.18 24.25 16.31
CA ARG A 429 -0.93 25.01 16.12
C ARG A 429 -0.49 25.02 14.66
N TYR A 430 -0.55 23.86 14.00
CA TYR A 430 -0.19 23.77 12.58
C TYR A 430 -1.07 24.67 11.72
N PHE A 431 -2.41 24.51 11.82
CA PHE A 431 -3.35 25.28 11.00
C PHE A 431 -3.36 26.78 11.32
N SER A 432 -2.95 27.17 12.53
CA SER A 432 -2.79 28.58 12.90
C SER A 432 -1.46 29.19 12.42
N SER A 433 -0.53 28.37 11.94
CA SER A 433 0.77 28.84 11.43
C SER A 433 0.71 29.21 9.94
N GLN A 434 1.66 30.05 9.50
CA GLN A 434 1.82 30.37 8.08
C GLN A 434 2.24 29.17 7.22
N GLN A 435 2.71 28.08 7.84
CA GLN A 435 3.13 26.87 7.14
C GLN A 435 1.92 26.17 6.48
N ALA A 436 0.74 26.26 7.09
CA ALA A 436 -0.47 25.59 6.62
C ALA A 436 -1.02 26.17 5.29
N GLY A 437 -0.61 27.37 4.90
CA GLY A 437 -1.11 28.03 3.68
C GLY A 437 -2.63 28.23 3.71
N LYS A 438 -3.27 28.15 2.53
CA LYS A 438 -4.74 28.19 2.41
C LYS A 438 -5.35 26.83 2.78
N TRP A 439 -6.37 26.85 3.63
CA TRP A 439 -7.06 25.63 3.99
C TRP A 439 -8.54 25.84 4.34
N LEU A 440 -9.33 24.77 4.17
CA LEU A 440 -10.72 24.66 4.58
C LEU A 440 -10.91 23.44 5.49
N LEU A 441 -11.34 23.68 6.73
CA LEU A 441 -11.77 22.62 7.65
C LEU A 441 -13.29 22.52 7.65
N ILE A 442 -13.82 21.36 7.31
CA ILE A 442 -15.27 21.09 7.31
C ILE A 442 -15.60 20.18 8.48
N PHE A 443 -16.38 20.68 9.43
CA PHE A 443 -16.95 19.91 10.54
C PHE A 443 -18.38 19.51 10.20
N ASP A 444 -18.58 18.26 9.81
CA ASP A 444 -19.89 17.71 9.45
C ASP A 444 -20.55 17.03 10.65
N ASN A 445 -21.87 17.14 10.76
CA ASN A 445 -22.67 16.68 11.91
C ASN A 445 -22.24 17.29 13.26
N ALA A 446 -21.83 18.57 13.26
CA ALA A 446 -21.49 19.30 14.49
C ALA A 446 -22.76 19.67 15.27
N ASP A 447 -23.45 18.69 15.86
CA ASP A 447 -24.79 18.86 16.45
C ASP A 447 -24.80 18.92 17.99
N ASP A 448 -23.80 18.29 18.63
CA ASP A 448 -23.72 18.10 20.08
C ASP A 448 -23.15 19.35 20.78
N MET A 449 -23.99 20.11 21.48
CA MET A 449 -23.57 21.32 22.21
C MET A 449 -22.49 21.03 23.23
N ASP A 450 -22.64 19.94 23.98
CA ASP A 450 -21.79 19.61 25.12
C ASP A 450 -20.38 19.17 24.67
N MET A 451 -20.23 18.84 23.38
CA MET A 451 -18.94 18.54 22.77
C MET A 451 -18.17 19.83 22.43
N TRP A 452 -18.91 20.87 22.03
CA TRP A 452 -18.38 22.09 21.44
C TRP A 452 -18.22 23.25 22.41
N LEU A 453 -19.09 23.36 23.43
CA LEU A 453 -19.13 24.45 24.39
C LEU A 453 -18.89 23.95 25.81
N SER A 454 -18.28 24.79 26.66
CA SER A 454 -17.74 24.40 27.97
C SER A 454 -18.71 24.53 29.15
N ASP A 455 -20.02 24.64 28.93
CA ASP A 455 -20.93 25.20 29.94
C ASP A 455 -21.05 24.37 31.25
N ASP A 456 -20.73 23.07 31.27
CA ASP A 456 -20.94 22.23 32.48
C ASP A 456 -19.95 21.05 32.71
N ARG A 457 -18.87 20.90 31.94
CA ARG A 457 -17.92 19.75 32.09
C ARG A 457 -16.49 20.16 32.47
N PRO A 458 -15.81 19.39 33.35
CA PRO A 458 -14.39 19.59 33.62
C PRO A 458 -13.54 19.12 32.44
N GLY A 459 -13.17 20.04 31.56
CA GLY A 459 -12.26 19.82 30.42
C GLY A 459 -12.42 20.88 29.34
N PRO A 460 -11.42 21.07 28.45
CA PRO A 460 -11.51 22.03 27.35
C PRO A 460 -12.49 21.55 26.27
N ALA A 461 -13.36 22.44 25.80
CA ALA A 461 -14.32 22.12 24.76
C ALA A 461 -13.67 22.12 23.37
N LEU A 462 -14.34 21.57 22.36
CA LEU A 462 -13.76 21.53 21.01
C LEU A 462 -13.54 22.91 20.39
N GLU A 463 -14.33 23.93 20.77
CA GLU A 463 -14.13 25.29 20.30
C GLU A 463 -12.75 25.85 20.66
N ASP A 464 -12.20 25.45 21.82
CA ASP A 464 -10.88 25.85 22.29
C ASP A 464 -9.78 25.32 21.38
N PHE A 465 -10.03 24.24 20.64
CA PHE A 465 -9.09 23.62 19.72
C PHE A 465 -9.22 24.09 18.27
N LEU A 466 -10.09 25.07 18.00
CA LEU A 466 -10.24 25.61 16.66
C LEU A 466 -9.03 26.49 16.27
N PRO A 467 -8.43 26.27 15.09
CA PRO A 467 -7.31 27.09 14.63
C PRO A 467 -7.74 28.50 14.25
N GLN A 468 -6.81 29.45 14.38
CA GLN A 468 -6.99 30.83 13.98
C GLN A 468 -5.97 31.17 12.88
N SER A 469 -6.46 31.47 11.68
CA SER A 469 -5.61 31.79 10.53
C SER A 469 -6.28 32.77 9.60
N GLU A 470 -5.48 33.66 9.03
CA GLU A 470 -5.91 34.61 7.98
C GLU A 470 -6.23 33.90 6.66
N GLN A 471 -5.53 32.79 6.39
CA GLN A 471 -5.64 32.00 5.15
C GLN A 471 -6.54 30.77 5.32
N GLY A 472 -6.97 30.47 6.54
CA GLY A 472 -7.83 29.35 6.88
C GLY A 472 -9.32 29.73 6.92
N ARG A 473 -10.18 28.77 6.62
CA ARG A 473 -11.64 28.88 6.74
C ARG A 473 -12.19 27.63 7.40
N ILE A 474 -13.22 27.81 8.22
CA ILE A 474 -13.92 26.72 8.91
C ILE A 474 -15.39 26.74 8.48
N LEU A 475 -15.89 25.58 8.08
CA LEU A 475 -17.29 25.35 7.74
C LEU A 475 -17.89 24.34 8.73
N PHE A 476 -19.00 24.70 9.36
CA PHE A 476 -19.79 23.79 10.18
C PHE A 476 -21.05 23.39 9.44
N ALA A 477 -21.34 22.09 9.34
CA ALA A 477 -22.65 21.59 8.95
C ALA A 477 -23.35 21.04 10.20
N THR A 478 -24.45 21.68 10.59
CA THR A 478 -25.14 21.37 11.85
C THR A 478 -26.65 21.53 11.71
N ARG A 479 -27.44 20.71 12.41
CA ARG A 479 -28.89 20.94 12.58
C ARG A 479 -29.20 21.80 13.80
N ASN A 480 -28.20 22.06 14.66
CA ASN A 480 -28.37 22.85 15.86
C ASN A 480 -28.12 24.34 15.58
N ARG A 481 -29.20 25.10 15.43
CA ARG A 481 -29.12 26.54 15.14
C ARG A 481 -28.48 27.34 16.27
N LYS A 482 -28.65 26.94 17.54
CA LYS A 482 -28.02 27.63 18.68
C LYS A 482 -26.50 27.48 18.59
N LEU A 483 -26.03 26.24 18.39
CA LEU A 483 -24.60 25.96 18.21
C LEU A 483 -23.98 26.76 17.05
N ALA A 484 -24.69 26.84 15.92
CA ALA A 484 -24.23 27.63 14.77
C ALA A 484 -24.06 29.12 15.11
N VAL A 485 -24.98 29.69 15.91
CA VAL A 485 -24.89 31.09 16.36
C VAL A 485 -23.71 31.29 17.31
N GLU A 486 -23.49 30.38 18.26
CA GLU A 486 -22.34 30.47 19.17
C GLU A 486 -21.00 30.36 18.42
N LEU A 487 -20.87 29.40 17.49
CA LEU A 487 -19.60 29.15 16.79
C LEU A 487 -19.28 30.18 15.69
N THR A 488 -20.28 30.81 15.08
CA THR A 488 -20.11 31.62 13.85
C THR A 488 -20.76 33.00 13.88
N SER A 489 -21.43 33.34 14.99
CA SER A 489 -22.20 34.57 15.17
C SER A 489 -23.30 34.72 14.11
N SER A 490 -23.14 35.64 13.16
CA SER A 490 -24.13 35.94 12.12
C SER A 490 -23.87 35.24 10.78
N ASN A 491 -22.75 34.51 10.64
CA ASN A 491 -22.32 33.92 9.36
C ASN A 491 -22.96 32.55 9.11
N ILE A 492 -24.30 32.52 9.06
CA ILE A 492 -25.09 31.30 8.95
C ILE A 492 -25.86 31.29 7.63
N ILE A 493 -25.75 30.19 6.88
CA ILE A 493 -26.51 29.91 5.67
C ILE A 493 -27.56 28.83 5.99
N PRO A 494 -28.85 29.19 6.09
CA PRO A 494 -29.90 28.21 6.25
C PRO A 494 -30.14 27.48 4.92
N ILE A 495 -30.23 26.16 4.97
CA ILE A 495 -30.65 25.32 3.86
C ILE A 495 -32.16 25.11 4.01
N PRO A 496 -32.98 25.75 3.16
CA PRO A 496 -34.44 25.58 3.20
C PRO A 496 -34.82 24.17 2.79
N ASP A 497 -36.07 23.79 3.00
CA ASP A 497 -36.61 22.55 2.43
C ASP A 497 -36.58 22.59 0.90
N VAL A 498 -36.62 21.42 0.27
CA VAL A 498 -36.54 21.31 -1.19
C VAL A 498 -37.90 21.59 -1.79
N ASP A 499 -37.94 22.43 -2.82
CA ASP A 499 -39.15 22.68 -3.61
C ASP A 499 -39.56 21.45 -4.45
N GLU A 500 -40.81 21.43 -4.88
CA GLU A 500 -41.39 20.31 -5.64
C GLU A 500 -40.58 19.98 -6.91
N ASP A 501 -40.22 21.00 -7.71
CA ASP A 501 -39.47 20.82 -8.96
C ASP A 501 -38.09 20.19 -8.71
N THR A 502 -37.38 20.65 -7.68
CA THR A 502 -36.07 20.12 -7.30
C THR A 502 -36.21 18.70 -6.75
N ALA A 503 -37.24 18.42 -5.95
CA ALA A 503 -37.50 17.08 -5.42
C ALA A 503 -37.82 16.08 -6.53
N LEU A 504 -38.59 16.48 -7.54
CA LEU A 504 -38.86 15.68 -8.74
C LEU A 504 -37.58 15.39 -9.52
N LYS A 505 -36.69 16.36 -9.68
CA LYS A 505 -35.37 16.15 -10.33
C LYS A 505 -34.48 15.20 -9.53
N ILE A 506 -34.50 15.26 -8.20
CA ILE A 506 -33.77 14.32 -7.34
C ILE A 506 -34.32 12.91 -7.51
N LEU A 507 -35.64 12.75 -7.47
CA LEU A 507 -36.32 11.48 -7.69
C LEU A 507 -36.00 10.93 -9.08
N ASP A 508 -36.09 11.77 -10.11
CA ASP A 508 -35.70 11.43 -11.47
C ASP A 508 -34.27 10.88 -11.50
N ARG A 509 -33.27 11.66 -11.12
CA ARG A 509 -31.87 11.21 -11.16
C ARG A 509 -31.58 9.97 -10.29
N SER A 510 -32.43 9.66 -9.30
CA SER A 510 -32.25 8.54 -8.38
C SER A 510 -32.88 7.23 -8.87
N LEU A 511 -33.92 7.28 -9.70
CA LEU A 511 -34.62 6.10 -10.20
C LEU A 511 -33.98 5.54 -11.48
N VAL A 512 -33.90 4.19 -11.54
CA VAL A 512 -33.49 3.44 -12.74
C VAL A 512 -34.66 3.36 -13.73
N ASP A 513 -35.84 2.97 -13.25
CA ASP A 513 -37.07 2.96 -14.04
C ASP A 513 -37.83 4.27 -13.83
N LYS A 514 -38.10 4.97 -14.93
CA LYS A 514 -38.80 6.26 -14.95
C LYS A 514 -40.32 6.14 -14.96
N GLY A 515 -40.87 4.92 -14.88
CA GLY A 515 -42.31 4.67 -14.89
C GLY A 515 -43.08 5.48 -13.84
N LEU A 516 -42.53 5.65 -12.63
CA LEU A 516 -43.14 6.47 -11.57
C LEU A 516 -43.29 7.95 -11.94
N LEU A 517 -42.42 8.46 -12.83
CA LEU A 517 -42.43 9.87 -13.25
C LEU A 517 -43.39 10.14 -14.42
N GLN A 518 -43.95 9.09 -15.04
CA GLN A 518 -44.94 9.27 -16.11
C GLN A 518 -46.27 9.83 -15.58
N ASP A 519 -46.59 9.55 -14.31
CA ASP A 519 -47.71 10.15 -13.60
C ASP A 519 -47.19 11.15 -12.56
N HIS A 520 -47.18 12.42 -12.96
CA HIS A 520 -46.69 13.52 -12.12
C HIS A 520 -47.45 13.60 -10.78
N LEU A 521 -48.76 13.37 -10.77
CA LEU A 521 -49.56 13.43 -9.53
C LEU A 521 -49.13 12.33 -8.55
N THR A 522 -48.87 11.13 -9.06
CA THR A 522 -48.36 10.03 -8.23
C THR A 522 -46.94 10.32 -7.73
N ALA A 523 -46.06 10.86 -8.57
CA ALA A 523 -44.70 11.22 -8.17
C ALA A 523 -44.70 12.28 -7.03
N VAL A 524 -45.50 13.34 -7.16
CA VAL A 524 -45.63 14.38 -6.13
C VAL A 524 -46.22 13.80 -4.85
N ALA A 525 -47.26 12.96 -4.93
CA ALA A 525 -47.83 12.31 -3.75
C ALA A 525 -46.81 11.40 -3.01
N VAL A 526 -45.88 10.77 -3.73
CA VAL A 526 -44.76 10.04 -3.09
C VAL A 526 -43.82 11.01 -2.40
N LEU A 527 -43.45 12.11 -3.05
CA LEU A 527 -42.55 13.13 -2.49
C LEU A 527 -43.12 13.80 -1.24
N GLU A 528 -44.42 14.07 -1.20
CA GLU A 528 -45.12 14.58 -0.02
C GLU A 528 -44.98 13.64 1.17
N LYS A 529 -45.13 12.32 0.97
CA LYS A 529 -44.91 11.33 2.05
C LYS A 529 -43.47 11.26 2.52
N LEU A 530 -42.52 11.66 1.67
CA LEU A 530 -41.11 11.75 2.00
C LEU A 530 -40.73 13.15 2.53
N ALA A 531 -41.73 14.00 2.78
CA ALA A 531 -41.59 15.37 3.25
C ALA A 531 -40.61 16.21 2.39
N PHE A 532 -40.49 15.87 1.10
CA PHE A 532 -39.52 16.46 0.17
C PHE A 532 -38.06 16.43 0.65
N LEU A 533 -37.69 15.54 1.59
CA LEU A 533 -36.32 15.45 2.10
C LEU A 533 -35.42 14.65 1.14
N PRO A 534 -34.31 15.22 0.62
CA PRO A 534 -33.38 14.53 -0.29
C PRO A 534 -32.92 13.15 0.19
N LEU A 535 -32.62 13.01 1.49
CA LEU A 535 -32.20 11.74 2.05
C LEU A 535 -33.32 10.68 1.95
N ALA A 536 -34.55 11.06 2.30
CA ALA A 536 -35.70 10.17 2.23
C ALA A 536 -36.03 9.79 0.78
N ILE A 537 -35.96 10.75 -0.15
CA ILE A 537 -36.14 10.53 -1.60
C ILE A 537 -35.11 9.53 -2.12
N THR A 538 -33.83 9.72 -1.78
CA THR A 538 -32.75 8.84 -2.24
C THR A 538 -32.87 7.43 -1.67
N GLN A 539 -33.23 7.30 -0.38
CA GLN A 539 -33.46 6.01 0.28
C GLN A 539 -34.67 5.27 -0.32
N ALA A 540 -35.78 5.98 -0.53
CA ALA A 540 -36.97 5.42 -1.17
C ALA A 540 -36.68 4.98 -2.60
N SER A 541 -35.95 5.80 -3.37
CA SER A 541 -35.53 5.46 -4.74
C SER A 541 -34.64 4.23 -4.77
N ALA A 542 -33.68 4.12 -3.84
CA ALA A 542 -32.82 2.93 -3.72
C ALA A 542 -33.64 1.66 -3.41
N TYR A 543 -34.65 1.77 -2.55
CA TYR A 543 -35.57 0.68 -2.26
C TYR A 543 -36.42 0.30 -3.48
N ILE A 544 -36.96 1.29 -4.21
CA ILE A 544 -37.73 1.06 -5.46
C ILE A 544 -36.87 0.31 -6.47
N ASN A 545 -35.66 0.82 -6.75
CA ASN A 545 -34.71 0.23 -7.70
C ASN A 545 -34.37 -1.22 -7.33
N LYS A 546 -34.14 -1.52 -6.04
CA LYS A 546 -33.78 -2.86 -5.58
C LYS A 546 -34.91 -3.88 -5.77
N ASN A 547 -36.16 -3.44 -5.66
CA ASN A 547 -37.32 -4.33 -5.67
C ASN A 547 -38.08 -4.35 -7.02
N GLY A 548 -37.60 -3.61 -8.04
CA GLY A 548 -38.25 -3.55 -9.36
C GLY A 548 -39.70 -3.06 -9.29
N LEU A 549 -40.01 -2.21 -8.32
CA LEU A 549 -41.38 -1.74 -8.08
C LEU A 549 -41.66 -0.52 -8.95
N THR A 550 -42.87 -0.43 -9.50
CA THR A 550 -43.36 0.83 -10.09
C THR A 550 -43.81 1.83 -9.02
N CYS A 551 -44.04 1.38 -7.77
CA CYS A 551 -44.37 2.22 -6.60
C CYS A 551 -44.10 1.44 -5.28
N PRO A 552 -43.56 2.06 -4.20
CA PRO A 552 -43.27 1.36 -2.94
C PRO A 552 -44.53 0.74 -2.28
N PRO A 553 -44.43 -0.42 -1.61
CA PRO A 553 -45.59 -1.11 -1.00
C PRO A 553 -46.16 -0.34 0.19
N THR A 554 -45.34 0.46 0.88
CA THR A 554 -45.73 1.35 1.99
C THR A 554 -46.74 2.42 1.58
N LEU A 555 -46.93 2.67 0.27
CA LEU A 555 -47.94 3.59 -0.26
C LEU A 555 -49.27 2.92 -0.63
N ARG A 556 -49.38 1.59 -0.64
CA ARG A 556 -50.65 0.88 -0.94
C ARG A 556 -51.68 0.93 0.20
N PHE A 557 -51.30 1.35 1.40
CA PHE A 557 -52.16 1.27 2.59
C PHE A 557 -53.10 2.46 2.87
N SER A 558 -53.20 3.48 2.00
CA SER A 558 -54.10 4.62 2.25
C SER A 558 -55.34 4.73 1.36
N LYS A 559 -55.67 3.72 0.52
CA LYS A 559 -56.91 3.73 -0.28
C LYS A 559 -58.12 2.98 0.32
N ASN A 560 -57.97 2.28 1.46
CA ASN A 560 -59.04 1.45 2.04
C ASN A 560 -59.46 1.83 3.48
N ARG A 561 -59.58 3.13 3.82
CA ARG A 561 -60.17 3.56 5.11
C ARG A 561 -61.41 4.47 5.02
N ASN A 562 -62.04 4.59 3.85
CA ASN A 562 -63.34 5.27 3.68
C ASN A 562 -64.46 4.34 3.17
N GLN A 563 -64.44 3.06 3.56
CA GLN A 563 -65.61 2.17 3.48
C GLN A 563 -65.58 1.18 4.66
N ARG A 564 -66.04 1.64 5.82
CA ARG A 564 -66.99 0.95 6.71
C ARG A 564 -67.29 1.82 7.92
#